data_AF-A0A1I0HF11-F1
#
_entry.id   AF-A0A1I0HF11-F1
#
_cell.length_a   1.000
_cell.length_b   1.000
_cell.length_c   1.000
_cell.angle_alpha   90.00
_cell.angle_beta   90.00
_cell.angle_gamma   90.00
#
_symmetry.space_group_name_H-M   'P 1'
#
loop_
_entity.id
_entity.type
_entity.pdbx_description
1 polymer ?
#
loop_
_entity_poly.entity_id
_entity_poly.type
_entity_poly.pdbx_seq_one_letter_code
_entity_poly.pdbx_strand_id
1 'polypeptide(L)'
;MDRAELLNKNAMLARTGDGSGYENIYILTVGETYGKVHSLQLEPGDEEVLIEEVYVSLFRHVHELPMTEEDLSGAIEDEIYRSAGRIFGEEVADRVITGSPVEMSENIAAAIWMRIEDAAGIRSDEDAEEADWKIWAVIALKVFGTFLMLVLIAAVIWYIWEHATRI
;
A
#
# COMPACT_ATOMS: atom_id res chain seq x y z
N MET A 1 1.53 10.00 23.90
CA MET A 1 0.68 10.54 22.84
C MET A 1 -0.59 9.73 22.87
N ASP A 2 -1.72 10.41 23.00
CA ASP A 2 -3.04 9.75 22.99
C ASP A 2 -3.41 9.33 21.56
N ARG A 3 -4.32 8.36 21.39
CA ARG A 3 -4.79 7.90 20.07
C ARG A 3 -5.39 9.06 19.27
N ALA A 4 -6.20 9.91 19.91
CA ALA A 4 -6.78 11.11 19.33
C ALA A 4 -5.72 12.04 18.73
N GLU A 5 -4.61 12.23 19.44
CA GLU A 5 -3.50 13.09 19.03
C GLU A 5 -2.74 12.48 17.83
N LEU A 6 -2.54 11.16 17.84
CA LEU A 6 -1.95 10.43 16.71
C LEU A 6 -2.83 10.53 15.45
N LEU A 7 -4.13 10.32 15.57
CA LEU A 7 -5.06 10.41 14.45
C LEU A 7 -5.10 11.83 13.87
N ASN A 8 -5.18 12.85 14.72
CA ASN A 8 -5.15 14.25 14.27
C ASN A 8 -3.87 14.57 13.48
N LYS A 9 -2.71 14.20 14.05
CA LYS A 9 -1.42 14.43 13.39
C LYS A 9 -1.35 13.74 12.03
N ASN A 10 -1.78 12.48 11.95
CA ASN A 10 -1.73 11.71 10.72
C ASN A 10 -2.76 12.18 9.69
N ALA A 11 -3.95 12.62 10.12
CA ALA A 11 -4.93 13.28 9.25
C ALA A 11 -4.34 14.56 8.63
N MET A 12 -3.59 15.36 9.39
CA MET A 12 -2.90 16.52 8.85
C MET A 12 -1.85 16.13 7.79
N LEU A 13 -1.02 15.11 8.06
CA LEU A 13 -0.02 14.60 7.11
C LEU A 13 -0.68 14.09 5.83
N ALA A 14 -1.71 13.24 5.95
CA ALA A 14 -2.45 12.68 4.83
C ALA A 14 -3.06 13.79 3.95
N ARG A 15 -3.67 14.81 4.56
CA ARG A 15 -4.23 15.97 3.86
C ARG A 15 -3.20 16.78 3.09
N THR A 16 -1.93 16.75 3.51
CA THR A 16 -0.82 17.41 2.81
C THR A 16 -0.15 16.55 1.73
N GLY A 17 -0.66 15.34 1.50
CA GLY A 17 -0.15 14.42 0.47
C GLY A 17 0.93 13.46 0.95
N ASP A 18 1.18 13.36 2.27
CA ASP A 18 2.09 12.37 2.83
C ASP A 18 1.37 11.02 2.98
N GLY A 19 1.75 10.05 2.15
CA GLY A 19 1.19 8.70 2.13
C GLY A 19 1.30 7.97 3.47
N SER A 20 2.37 8.22 4.23
CA SER A 20 2.56 7.62 5.56
C SER A 20 1.53 8.11 6.58
N GLY A 21 1.02 9.33 6.39
CA GLY A 21 -0.10 9.85 7.17
C GLY A 21 -1.36 9.01 6.97
N TYR A 22 -1.64 8.62 5.72
CA TYR A 22 -2.82 7.82 5.40
C TYR A 22 -2.68 6.36 5.89
N GLU A 23 -1.51 5.77 5.71
CA GLU A 23 -1.18 4.44 6.26
C GLU A 23 -1.41 4.37 7.77
N ASN A 24 -0.92 5.37 8.51
CA ASN A 24 -1.12 5.41 9.96
C ASN A 24 -2.60 5.56 10.35
N ILE A 25 -3.40 6.30 9.59
CA ILE A 25 -4.86 6.36 9.81
C ILE A 25 -5.47 4.98 9.63
N TYR A 26 -5.11 4.28 8.55
CA TYR A 26 -5.56 2.92 8.30
C TYR A 26 -5.21 1.98 9.47
N ILE A 27 -3.93 1.92 9.86
CA ILE A 27 -3.45 1.06 10.96
C ILE A 27 -4.22 1.33 12.26
N LEU A 28 -4.47 2.61 12.58
CA LEU A 28 -5.13 3.01 13.81
C LEU A 28 -6.64 2.76 13.84
N THR A 29 -7.28 2.54 12.68
CA THR A 29 -8.75 2.46 12.57
C THR A 29 -9.26 1.13 12.02
N VAL A 30 -8.43 0.36 11.31
CA VAL A 30 -8.87 -0.84 10.58
C VAL A 30 -9.51 -1.90 11.49
N GLY A 31 -9.03 -2.08 12.72
CA GLY A 31 -9.65 -3.03 13.66
C GLY A 31 -11.08 -2.66 14.07
N GLU A 32 -11.35 -1.36 14.26
CA GLU A 32 -12.70 -0.86 14.54
C GLU A 32 -13.58 -0.98 13.29
N THR A 33 -13.05 -0.58 12.12
CA THR A 33 -13.72 -0.73 10.83
C THR A 33 -14.08 -2.20 10.55
N TYR A 34 -13.16 -3.13 10.81
CA TYR A 34 -13.38 -4.56 10.67
C TYR A 34 -14.50 -5.05 11.57
N GLY A 35 -14.50 -4.66 12.85
CA GLY A 35 -15.59 -5.00 13.78
C GLY A 35 -16.96 -4.48 13.34
N LYS A 36 -17.00 -3.27 12.77
CA LYS A 36 -18.24 -2.69 12.18
C LYS A 36 -18.69 -3.48 10.96
N VAL A 37 -17.79 -3.73 10.00
CA VAL A 37 -18.09 -4.48 8.77
C VAL A 37 -18.51 -5.92 9.07
N HIS A 38 -17.84 -6.59 10.01
CA HIS A 38 -18.17 -7.95 10.41
C HIS A 38 -19.61 -8.07 10.95
N SER A 39 -20.12 -7.03 11.62
CA SER A 39 -21.50 -7.00 12.11
C SER A 39 -22.55 -7.00 11.01
N LEU A 40 -22.17 -6.67 9.77
CA LEU A 40 -23.05 -6.72 8.60
C LEU A 40 -23.30 -8.15 8.12
N GLN A 41 -22.60 -9.18 8.64
CA GLN A 41 -22.80 -10.60 8.28
C GLN A 41 -22.78 -10.83 6.76
N LEU A 42 -21.70 -10.38 6.13
CA LEU A 42 -21.47 -10.57 4.70
C LEU A 42 -20.96 -11.99 4.42
N GLU A 43 -20.94 -12.36 3.13
CA GLU A 43 -20.32 -13.62 2.73
C GLU A 43 -18.80 -13.59 2.96
N PRO A 44 -18.14 -14.75 3.12
CA PRO A 44 -16.69 -14.81 3.30
C PRO A 44 -15.94 -14.10 2.17
N GLY A 45 -15.08 -13.14 2.52
CA GLY A 45 -14.29 -12.34 1.58
C GLY A 45 -14.92 -11.00 1.21
N ASP A 46 -16.25 -10.85 1.30
CA ASP A 46 -16.94 -9.59 1.00
C ASP A 46 -16.65 -8.50 2.05
N GLU A 47 -16.36 -8.90 3.29
CA GLU A 47 -15.89 -7.99 4.34
C GLU A 47 -14.60 -7.27 3.94
N GLU A 48 -13.65 -8.01 3.39
CA GLU A 48 -12.37 -7.43 2.98
C GLU A 48 -12.52 -6.48 1.79
N VAL A 49 -13.40 -6.84 0.85
CA VAL A 49 -13.73 -6.00 -0.32
C VAL A 49 -14.38 -4.69 0.14
N LEU A 50 -15.28 -4.76 1.13
CA LEU A 50 -15.92 -3.56 1.66
C LEU A 50 -14.92 -2.65 2.37
N ILE A 51 -14.03 -3.21 3.19
CA ILE A 51 -13.00 -2.45 3.90
C ILE A 51 -12.05 -1.78 2.91
N GLU A 52 -11.59 -2.53 1.90
CA GLU A 52 -10.77 -1.98 0.82
C GLU A 52 -11.45 -0.78 0.16
N GLU A 53 -12.72 -0.91 -0.24
CA GLU A 53 -13.45 0.20 -0.86
C GLU A 53 -13.58 1.41 0.05
N VAL A 54 -13.89 1.21 1.34
CA VAL A 54 -14.02 2.29 2.32
C VAL A 54 -12.74 3.11 2.38
N TYR A 55 -11.59 2.46 2.54
CA TYR A 55 -10.31 3.17 2.59
C TYR A 55 -9.85 3.69 1.23
N VAL A 56 -10.20 3.07 0.11
CA VAL A 56 -9.93 3.68 -1.21
C VAL A 56 -10.76 4.95 -1.41
N SER A 57 -12.03 4.95 -0.99
CA SER A 57 -12.93 6.09 -1.09
C SER A 57 -12.50 7.26 -0.19
N LEU A 58 -12.12 6.96 1.05
CA LEU A 58 -11.56 7.94 1.98
C LEU A 58 -10.26 8.55 1.46
N PHE A 59 -9.39 7.74 0.83
CA PHE A 59 -8.17 8.25 0.22
C PHE A 59 -8.44 9.22 -0.94
N ARG A 60 -9.42 8.91 -1.80
CA ARG A 60 -9.80 9.80 -2.91
C ARG A 60 -10.24 11.19 -2.43
N HIS A 61 -10.73 11.28 -1.19
CA HIS A 61 -11.13 12.52 -0.52
C HIS A 61 -10.19 12.87 0.65
N VAL A 62 -8.91 12.47 0.57
CA VAL A 62 -7.96 12.62 1.68
C VAL A 62 -7.84 14.05 2.19
N HIS A 63 -7.96 15.05 1.31
CA HIS A 63 -7.89 16.48 1.67
C HIS A 63 -9.07 16.97 2.53
N GLU A 64 -10.15 16.20 2.58
CA GLU A 64 -11.38 16.47 3.34
C GLU A 64 -11.47 15.65 4.63
N LEU A 65 -10.45 14.82 4.92
CA LEU A 65 -10.47 13.98 6.12
C LEU A 65 -10.68 14.80 7.40
N PRO A 66 -11.58 14.34 8.29
CA PRO A 66 -11.76 14.97 9.58
C PRO A 66 -10.49 14.94 10.42
N MET A 67 -10.29 15.99 11.24
CA MET A 67 -9.11 16.12 12.10
C MET A 67 -9.36 15.61 13.53
N THR A 68 -10.60 15.27 13.88
CA THR A 68 -10.95 14.72 15.20
C THR A 68 -11.21 13.23 15.07
N GLU A 69 -10.92 12.48 16.13
CA GLU A 69 -11.15 11.03 16.16
C GLU A 69 -12.65 10.69 16.04
N GLU A 70 -13.52 11.46 16.71
CA GLU A 70 -14.97 11.27 16.66
C GLU A 70 -15.52 11.48 15.26
N ASP A 71 -15.15 12.60 14.61
CA ASP A 71 -15.61 12.90 13.26
C ASP A 71 -15.03 11.91 12.24
N LEU A 72 -13.78 11.46 12.43
CA LEU A 72 -13.16 10.46 11.57
C LEU A 72 -13.85 9.10 11.70
N SER A 73 -14.18 8.68 12.91
CA SER A 73 -14.93 7.44 13.15
C SER A 73 -16.32 7.50 12.53
N GLY A 74 -16.99 8.66 12.62
CA GLY A 74 -18.25 8.93 11.94
C GLY A 74 -18.12 8.89 10.41
N ALA A 75 -17.09 9.52 9.84
CA ALA A 75 -16.85 9.51 8.41
C ALA A 75 -16.55 8.10 7.86
N ILE A 76 -15.80 7.28 8.61
CA ILE A 76 -15.57 5.87 8.28
C ILE A 76 -16.90 5.11 8.28
N GLU A 77 -17.75 5.31 9.29
CA GLU A 77 -19.03 4.63 9.39
C GLU A 77 -20.00 5.00 8.27
N ASP A 78 -20.11 6.30 7.95
CA ASP A 78 -20.88 6.79 6.83
C ASP A 78 -20.40 6.18 5.51
N GLU A 79 -19.08 6.04 5.34
CA GLU A 79 -18.50 5.43 4.15
C GLU A 79 -18.72 3.91 4.08
N ILE A 80 -18.77 3.21 5.23
CA ILE A 80 -19.17 1.80 5.30
C ILE A 80 -20.59 1.64 4.75
N TYR A 81 -21.55 2.42 5.23
CA TYR A 81 -22.94 2.35 4.77
C TYR A 81 -23.07 2.67 3.28
N ARG A 82 -22.39 3.73 2.83
CA ARG A 82 -22.39 4.16 1.43
C ARG A 82 -21.80 3.09 0.51
N SER A 83 -20.65 2.52 0.88
CA SER A 83 -19.98 1.49 0.10
C SER A 83 -20.75 0.18 0.12
N ALA A 84 -21.32 -0.21 1.27
CA ALA A 84 -22.16 -1.39 1.39
C ALA A 84 -23.40 -1.30 0.49
N GLY A 85 -24.09 -0.14 0.51
CA GLY A 85 -25.25 0.11 -0.35
C GLY A 85 -24.90 0.07 -1.84
N ARG A 86 -23.72 0.58 -2.20
CA ARG A 86 -23.24 0.59 -3.59
C ARG A 86 -22.84 -0.81 -4.11
N ILE A 87 -22.20 -1.63 -3.27
CA ILE A 87 -21.65 -2.93 -3.69
C ILE A 87 -22.68 -4.04 -3.53
N PHE A 88 -23.38 -4.08 -2.40
CA PHE A 88 -24.24 -5.20 -2.00
C PHE A 88 -25.73 -4.85 -1.97
N GLY A 89 -26.08 -3.57 -2.16
CA GLY A 89 -27.45 -3.06 -2.20
C GLY A 89 -27.95 -2.49 -0.86
N GLU A 90 -29.05 -1.73 -0.91
CA GLU A 90 -29.60 -1.00 0.25
C GLU A 90 -30.00 -1.92 1.42
N GLU A 91 -30.40 -3.17 1.16
CA GLU A 91 -30.74 -4.13 2.22
C GLU A 91 -29.57 -4.43 3.16
N VAL A 92 -28.34 -4.38 2.65
CA VAL A 92 -27.13 -4.55 3.47
C VAL A 92 -26.77 -3.25 4.19
N ALA A 93 -26.95 -2.10 3.55
CA ALA A 93 -26.70 -0.79 4.16
C ALA A 93 -27.66 -0.47 5.31
N ASP A 94 -28.89 -0.99 5.29
CA ASP A 94 -29.87 -0.77 6.36
C ASP A 94 -29.63 -1.66 7.60
N ARG A 95 -28.64 -2.56 7.56
CA ARG A 95 -28.29 -3.41 8.72
C ARG A 95 -27.63 -2.56 9.79
N VAL A 96 -28.06 -2.73 11.04
CA VAL A 96 -27.52 -1.98 12.18
C VAL A 96 -26.10 -2.44 12.46
N ILE A 97 -25.15 -1.52 12.35
CA ILE A 97 -23.78 -1.74 12.79
C ILE A 97 -23.76 -1.72 14.32
N THR A 98 -23.56 -2.88 14.95
CA THR A 98 -23.42 -3.01 16.41
C THR A 98 -21.99 -3.34 16.82
N GLY A 99 -21.02 -3.04 15.96
CA GLY A 99 -19.64 -3.50 16.07
C GLY A 99 -18.96 -3.12 17.38
N SER A 100 -18.53 -4.14 18.14
CA SER A 100 -17.42 -4.01 19.07
C SER A 100 -16.12 -4.24 18.29
N PRO A 101 -14.95 -3.74 18.76
CA PRO A 101 -13.67 -4.07 18.14
C PRO A 101 -13.51 -5.59 18.07
N VAL A 102 -13.36 -6.13 16.86
CA VAL A 102 -13.01 -7.53 16.62
C VAL A 102 -11.54 -7.55 16.23
N GLU A 103 -10.78 -8.46 16.84
CA GLU A 103 -9.36 -8.59 16.54
C GLU A 103 -9.18 -9.15 15.12
N MET A 104 -8.79 -8.28 14.21
CA MET A 104 -8.43 -8.62 12.85
C MET A 104 -6.99 -9.15 12.83
N SER A 105 -6.72 -10.24 12.11
CA SER A 105 -5.35 -10.73 12.01
C SER A 105 -4.47 -9.73 11.24
N GLU A 106 -3.25 -9.47 11.73
CA GLU A 106 -2.29 -8.56 11.10
C GLU A 106 -2.03 -8.92 9.63
N ASN A 107 -2.03 -10.22 9.31
CA ASN A 107 -1.80 -10.73 7.95
C ASN A 107 -2.90 -10.26 6.98
N ILE A 108 -4.17 -10.30 7.41
CA ILE A 108 -5.29 -9.85 6.60
C ILE A 108 -5.25 -8.32 6.50
N ALA A 109 -4.96 -7.61 7.60
CA ALA A 109 -4.83 -6.16 7.58
C ALA A 109 -3.73 -5.70 6.61
N ALA A 110 -2.57 -6.36 6.60
CA ALA A 110 -1.52 -6.08 5.63
C ALA A 110 -1.95 -6.39 4.19
N ALA A 111 -2.68 -7.50 3.97
CA ALA A 111 -3.16 -7.87 2.64
C ALA A 111 -4.20 -6.88 2.09
N ILE A 112 -5.08 -6.34 2.93
CA ILE A 112 -6.01 -5.27 2.53
C ILE A 112 -5.25 -3.98 2.22
N TRP A 113 -4.28 -3.62 3.06
CA TRP A 113 -3.45 -2.42 2.84
C TRP A 113 -2.76 -2.44 1.47
N MET A 114 -2.12 -3.55 1.10
CA MET A 114 -1.49 -3.70 -0.21
C MET A 114 -2.46 -3.45 -1.37
N ARG A 115 -3.72 -3.91 -1.26
CA ARG A 115 -4.74 -3.67 -2.30
C ARG A 115 -5.18 -2.21 -2.33
N ILE A 116 -5.31 -1.57 -1.16
CA ILE A 116 -5.58 -0.14 -1.07
C ILE A 116 -4.46 0.65 -1.73
N GLU A 117 -3.19 0.35 -1.44
CA GLU A 117 -2.03 1.03 -2.03
C GLU A 117 -2.04 0.96 -3.56
N ASP A 118 -2.26 -0.24 -4.10
CA ASP A 118 -2.35 -0.47 -5.54
C ASP A 118 -3.54 0.28 -6.17
N ALA A 119 -4.71 0.26 -5.54
CA ALA A 119 -5.93 0.88 -6.05
C ALA A 119 -5.91 2.42 -5.94
N ALA A 120 -5.26 2.94 -4.90
CA ALA A 120 -5.18 4.35 -4.60
C ALA A 120 -3.96 5.03 -5.26
N GLY A 121 -3.00 4.24 -5.77
CA GLY A 121 -1.74 4.77 -6.28
C GLY A 121 -0.88 5.43 -5.20
N ILE A 122 -1.01 4.97 -3.94
CA ILE A 122 -0.28 5.50 -2.77
C ILE A 122 1.20 5.08 -2.81
N ARG A 123 1.54 4.09 -3.64
CA ARG A 123 2.92 3.62 -3.81
C ARG A 123 3.86 4.82 -3.96
N SER A 124 4.68 5.01 -2.92
CA SER A 124 5.71 6.04 -2.93
C SER A 124 6.66 5.74 -4.09
N ASP A 125 6.68 6.61 -5.10
CA ASP A 125 7.67 6.55 -6.16
C ASP A 125 9.11 6.70 -5.60
N GLU A 126 9.28 7.14 -4.34
CA GLU A 126 10.59 7.20 -3.68
C GLU A 126 11.20 5.82 -3.41
N ASP A 127 10.39 4.79 -3.12
CA ASP A 127 10.90 3.42 -2.93
C ASP A 127 11.10 2.69 -4.28
N ALA A 128 10.35 3.09 -5.31
CA ALA A 128 10.47 2.54 -6.65
C ALA A 128 11.74 3.04 -7.36
N GLU A 129 12.07 4.32 -7.25
CA GLU A 129 13.30 4.88 -7.84
C GLU A 129 14.57 4.35 -7.14
N GLU A 130 14.53 4.19 -5.81
CA GLU A 130 15.71 3.73 -5.06
C GLU A 130 16.03 2.24 -5.28
N ALA A 131 15.00 1.42 -5.52
CA ALA A 131 15.17 0.02 -5.90
C ALA A 131 15.62 -0.12 -7.37
N ASP A 132 15.08 0.70 -8.28
CA ASP A 132 15.37 0.62 -9.71
C ASP A 132 16.84 0.98 -10.03
N TRP A 133 17.41 2.03 -9.43
CA TRP A 133 18.82 2.37 -9.70
C TRP A 133 19.80 1.34 -9.15
N LYS A 134 19.51 0.71 -8.00
CA LYS A 134 20.36 -0.34 -7.41
C LYS A 134 20.34 -1.59 -8.31
N ILE A 135 19.18 -1.96 -8.84
CA ILE A 135 19.03 -3.06 -9.80
C ILE A 135 19.75 -2.73 -11.11
N TRP A 136 19.56 -1.54 -11.66
CA TRP A 136 20.26 -1.08 -12.86
C TRP A 136 21.78 -1.04 -12.68
N ALA A 137 22.28 -0.59 -11.53
CA ALA A 137 23.71 -0.57 -11.22
C ALA A 137 24.31 -1.98 -11.17
N VAL A 138 23.59 -2.94 -10.58
CA VAL A 138 24.03 -4.35 -10.53
C VAL A 138 24.03 -4.98 -11.93
N ILE A 139 23.01 -4.69 -12.75
CA ILE A 139 22.94 -5.16 -14.14
C ILE A 139 24.07 -4.55 -14.97
N ALA A 140 24.29 -3.23 -14.88
CA ALA A 140 25.35 -2.54 -15.59
C ALA A 140 26.74 -3.07 -15.19
N LEU A 141 26.98 -3.31 -13.90
CA LEU A 141 28.25 -3.87 -13.41
C LEU A 141 28.49 -5.28 -13.98
N LYS A 142 27.47 -6.14 -14.02
CA LYS A 142 27.57 -7.48 -14.60
C LYS A 142 27.89 -7.42 -16.09
N VAL A 143 27.16 -6.62 -16.86
CA VAL A 143 27.37 -6.47 -18.30
C VAL A 143 28.78 -5.92 -18.60
N PHE A 144 29.23 -4.93 -17.84
CA PHE A 144 30.57 -4.38 -17.97
C PHE A 144 31.65 -5.42 -17.66
N GLY A 145 31.47 -6.22 -16.60
CA GLY A 145 32.39 -7.32 -16.26
C GLY A 145 32.48 -8.37 -17.36
N THR A 146 31.34 -8.76 -17.95
CA THR A 146 31.31 -9.69 -19.09
C THR A 146 32.02 -9.12 -20.31
N PHE A 147 31.78 -7.84 -20.63
CA PHE A 147 32.46 -7.18 -21.74
C PHE A 147 33.97 -7.11 -21.55
N LEU A 148 34.43 -6.73 -20.35
CA LEU A 148 35.85 -6.67 -20.01
C LEU A 148 36.52 -8.05 -20.12
N MET A 149 35.83 -9.11 -19.68
CA MET A 149 36.32 -10.49 -19.83
C MET A 149 36.49 -10.87 -21.30
N LEU A 150 35.55 -10.53 -22.17
CA LEU A 150 35.63 -10.80 -23.61
C LEU A 150 36.80 -10.05 -24.26
N VAL A 151 37.04 -8.79 -23.88
CA VAL A 151 38.18 -8.01 -24.36
C VAL A 151 39.51 -8.65 -23.93
N LEU A 152 39.62 -9.10 -22.69
CA LEU A 152 40.81 -9.80 -22.20
C LEU A 152 41.05 -11.11 -22.95
N ILE A 153 40.01 -11.90 -23.21
CA ILE A 153 40.10 -13.13 -24.01
C ILE A 153 40.59 -12.80 -25.43
N ALA A 154 40.02 -11.78 -26.07
CA ALA A 154 40.45 -11.35 -27.41
C ALA A 154 41.92 -10.88 -27.43
N ALA A 155 42.35 -10.14 -26.40
CA ALA A 155 43.73 -9.69 -26.26
C ALA A 155 44.71 -10.87 -26.07
N VAL A 156 44.33 -11.87 -25.28
CA VAL A 156 45.13 -13.09 -25.08
C VAL A 156 45.23 -13.88 -26.39
N ILE A 157 44.12 -14.06 -27.11
CA ILE A 157 44.10 -14.74 -28.40
C ILE A 157 45.00 -14.01 -29.41
N TRP A 158 44.89 -12.69 -29.47
CA TRP A 158 45.72 -11.87 -30.36
C TRP A 158 47.22 -11.98 -30.01
N TYR A 159 47.56 -11.91 -28.73
CA TYR A 159 48.95 -12.06 -28.25
C TYR A 159 49.55 -13.42 -28.62
N ILE A 160 48.78 -14.50 -28.42
CA ILE A 160 49.20 -15.86 -28.79
C ILE A 160 49.41 -15.97 -30.30
N TRP A 161 48.50 -15.42 -31.10
CA TRP A 161 48.60 -15.45 -32.56
C TRP A 161 49.82 -14.67 -33.07
N GLU A 162 50.09 -13.47 -32.53
CA GLU A 162 51.26 -12.66 -32.90
C GLU A 162 52.58 -13.36 -32.55
N HIS A 163 52.66 -14.03 -31.39
CA HIS A 163 53.89 -14.73 -30.98
C HIS A 163 54.07 -16.07 -31.72
N ALA A 164 52.99 -16.77 -32.07
CA ALA A 164 53.06 -18.01 -32.83
C ALA A 164 53.46 -17.80 -34.30
N THR A 165 53.17 -16.62 -34.87
CA THR A 165 53.51 -16.28 -36.27
C THR A 165 54.89 -15.66 -36.45
N ARG A 166 55.60 -15.36 -35.35
CA ARG A 166 56.98 -14.83 -35.35
C ARG A 166 58.07 -15.91 -35.16
N ILE A 167 57.69 -17.18 -35.11
CA ILE A 167 58.60 -18.36 -35.14
C ILE A 167 58.61 -18.91 -36.57
#